data_AF-A0A524FC74-F1
#
_entry.id   AF-A0A524FC74-F1
#
_cell.length_a   1.000
_cell.length_b   1.000
_cell.length_c   1.000
_cell.angle_alpha   90.00
_cell.angle_beta   90.00
_cell.angle_gamma   90.00
#
_symmetry.space_group_name_H-M   'P 1'
#
loop_
_entity.id
_entity.type
_entity.pdbx_description
1 polymer ?
#
loop_
_entity_poly.entity_id
_entity_poly.type
_entity_poly.pdbx_seq_one_letter_code
_entity_poly.pdbx_strand_id
1 'polypeptide(L)'
;MLISNGIGEYFLEYPSKVDNCVYGKCLIAQYDLPAGIIVENFNGIIVFKEEIPLEEIYYALLIDRERWVIPITNARYLNHSCDPNCKINDNLDVVTLRSVRFNEELTISYNIVHENEDPGYWDNRWTFKCLCRAENCQGIIDKYIIPNGQPWISKNQDNFVPPLPIII
;
A
#
# COMPACT_ATOMS: atom_id res chain seq x y z
N MET A 1 -8.76 -8.53 13.78
CA MET A 1 -8.90 -9.06 15.16
C MET A 1 -10.29 -9.71 15.24
N LEU A 2 -10.53 -10.81 15.96
CA LEU A 2 -11.89 -11.38 16.06
C LEU A 2 -12.62 -10.69 17.24
N ILE A 3 -13.76 -10.06 16.97
CA ILE A 3 -14.56 -9.36 18.00
C ILE A 3 -15.68 -10.30 18.45
N SER A 4 -15.83 -10.54 19.75
CA SER A 4 -16.86 -11.45 20.30
C SER A 4 -18.11 -10.68 20.73
N ASN A 5 -19.28 -11.09 20.23
CA ASN A 5 -20.58 -10.47 20.59
C ASN A 5 -21.29 -11.18 21.77
N GLY A 6 -20.55 -11.86 22.64
CA GLY A 6 -21.16 -12.55 23.80
C GLY A 6 -22.06 -13.76 23.47
N ILE A 7 -22.19 -14.13 22.20
CA ILE A 7 -22.97 -15.30 21.69
C ILE A 7 -22.13 -16.32 20.90
N GLY A 8 -20.80 -16.23 20.94
CA GLY A 8 -19.89 -17.21 20.32
C GLY A 8 -19.72 -17.10 18.80
N GLU A 9 -20.41 -16.16 18.14
CA GLU A 9 -20.14 -15.80 16.75
C GLU A 9 -19.03 -14.74 16.69
N TYR A 10 -17.91 -15.08 16.04
CA TYR A 10 -16.82 -14.17 15.76
C TYR A 10 -17.09 -13.50 14.41
N PHE A 11 -17.39 -12.21 14.42
CA PHE A 11 -17.47 -11.45 13.18
C PHE A 11 -16.06 -11.07 12.75
N LEU A 12 -15.78 -11.25 11.46
CA LEU A 12 -14.60 -10.66 10.84
C LEU A 12 -14.80 -9.15 10.84
N GLU A 13 -13.85 -8.44 11.44
CA GLU A 13 -13.84 -6.97 11.51
C GLU A 13 -13.90 -6.33 10.13
N TYR A 14 -13.29 -6.98 9.13
CA TYR A 14 -13.31 -6.57 7.74
C TYR A 14 -13.60 -7.74 6.79
N PRO A 15 -14.20 -7.50 5.61
CA PRO A 15 -14.50 -8.54 4.61
C PRO A 15 -13.26 -9.00 3.81
N SER A 16 -12.09 -9.03 4.45
CA SER A 16 -10.81 -9.46 3.89
C SER A 16 -10.15 -10.54 4.76
N LYS A 17 -9.31 -11.37 4.16
CA LYS A 17 -8.51 -12.39 4.87
C LYS A 17 -7.11 -12.48 4.30
N VAL A 18 -6.15 -12.87 5.13
CA VAL A 18 -4.79 -13.17 4.70
C VAL A 18 -4.77 -14.56 4.06
N ASP A 19 -4.14 -14.67 2.90
CA ASP A 19 -3.89 -15.93 2.20
C ASP A 19 -2.43 -16.00 1.71
N ASN A 20 -2.06 -17.10 1.06
CA ASN A 20 -0.80 -17.24 0.35
C ASN A 20 -1.00 -16.99 -1.15
N CYS A 21 -0.07 -16.24 -1.74
CA CYS A 21 0.04 -16.02 -3.18
C CYS A 21 1.43 -16.44 -3.66
N VAL A 22 1.68 -16.29 -4.95
CA VAL A 22 2.94 -16.70 -5.59
C VAL A 22 4.17 -15.91 -5.12
N TYR A 23 3.98 -14.77 -4.45
CA TYR A 23 5.04 -13.90 -3.92
C TYR A 23 4.99 -13.74 -2.39
N GLY A 24 4.28 -14.62 -1.68
CA GLY A 24 4.27 -14.64 -0.21
C GLY A 24 2.86 -14.58 0.35
N LYS A 25 2.59 -13.59 1.19
CA LYS A 25 1.26 -13.33 1.75
C LYS A 25 0.52 -12.29 0.93
N CYS A 26 -0.79 -12.43 0.85
CA CYS A 26 -1.67 -11.44 0.26
C CYS A 26 -2.93 -11.27 1.10
N LEU A 27 -3.62 -10.16 0.87
CA LEU A 27 -4.97 -9.94 1.37
C LEU A 27 -5.97 -10.22 0.25
N ILE A 28 -7.01 -11.01 0.51
CA ILE A 28 -8.03 -11.38 -0.47
C ILE A 28 -9.44 -11.09 0.04
N ALA A 29 -10.37 -10.85 -0.88
CA ALA A 29 -11.77 -10.63 -0.56
C ALA A 29 -12.45 -11.92 -0.09
N GLN A 30 -13.25 -11.84 0.98
CA GLN A 30 -14.00 -12.98 1.52
C GLN A 30 -15.38 -13.20 0.90
N TYR A 31 -15.84 -12.24 0.09
CA TYR A 31 -17.12 -12.27 -0.62
C TYR A 31 -16.97 -11.53 -1.97
N ASP A 32 -18.01 -11.57 -2.79
CA ASP A 32 -18.16 -10.58 -3.86
C ASP A 32 -18.48 -9.22 -3.22
N LEU A 33 -17.67 -8.21 -3.50
CA LEU A 33 -17.76 -6.87 -2.92
C LEU A 33 -18.05 -5.84 -4.02
N PRO A 34 -19.00 -4.90 -3.82
CA PRO A 34 -19.12 -3.74 -4.71
C PRO A 34 -17.97 -2.74 -4.51
N ALA A 35 -17.95 -1.71 -5.35
CA ALA A 35 -17.08 -0.53 -5.13
C ALA A 35 -17.50 0.25 -3.87
N GLY A 36 -16.54 0.92 -3.23
CA GLY A 36 -16.78 1.77 -2.06
C GLY A 36 -16.86 1.04 -0.72
N ILE A 37 -16.50 -0.24 -0.66
CA ILE A 37 -16.49 -1.02 0.57
C ILE A 37 -15.15 -0.89 1.28
N ILE A 38 -15.18 -0.64 2.58
CA ILE A 38 -14.00 -0.71 3.46
C ILE A 38 -13.66 -2.19 3.69
N VAL A 39 -12.46 -2.60 3.30
CA VAL A 39 -12.01 -3.99 3.33
C VAL A 39 -10.88 -4.25 4.32
N GLU A 40 -10.25 -3.22 4.85
CA GLU A 40 -9.20 -3.27 5.88
C GLU A 40 -8.87 -1.82 6.32
N ASN A 41 -8.08 -1.65 7.37
CA ASN A 41 -7.56 -0.34 7.77
C ASN A 41 -6.07 -0.42 8.16
N PHE A 42 -5.29 0.60 7.81
CA PHE A 42 -3.85 0.68 8.07
C PHE A 42 -3.48 1.08 9.51
N ASN A 43 -4.40 0.97 10.48
CA ASN A 43 -4.17 1.26 11.89
C ASN A 43 -2.85 0.64 12.37
N GLY A 44 -2.05 1.46 13.04
CA GLY A 44 -0.66 1.15 13.29
C GLY A 44 0.06 2.22 14.07
N ILE A 45 1.38 2.04 14.18
CA ILE A 45 2.26 3.00 14.84
C ILE A 45 2.66 4.05 13.81
N ILE A 46 2.44 5.33 14.13
CA ILE A 46 2.89 6.44 13.29
C ILE A 46 4.28 6.85 13.73
N VAL A 47 5.22 6.86 12.79
CA VAL A 47 6.65 7.17 13.02
C VAL A 47 7.17 8.08 11.91
N PHE A 48 8.34 8.70 12.13
CA PHE A 48 9.11 9.31 11.05
C PHE A 48 9.91 8.25 10.27
N LYS A 49 10.30 8.57 9.03
CA LYS A 49 10.99 7.62 8.13
C LYS A 49 12.25 7.01 8.76
N GLU A 50 13.02 7.81 9.48
CA GLU A 50 14.28 7.42 10.12
C GLU A 50 14.09 6.50 11.33
N GLU A 51 12.87 6.45 11.87
CA GLU A 51 12.51 5.66 13.05
C GLU A 51 11.91 4.30 12.69
N ILE A 52 11.68 4.01 11.41
CA ILE A 52 11.15 2.73 10.96
C ILE A 52 12.21 1.63 11.16
N PRO A 53 11.93 0.58 11.95
CA PRO A 53 12.82 -0.57 12.07
C PRO A 53 13.12 -1.19 10.71
N LEU A 54 14.35 -1.67 10.48
CA LEU A 54 14.76 -2.22 9.18
C LEU A 54 13.90 -3.41 8.75
N GLU A 55 13.44 -4.22 9.70
CA GLU A 55 12.56 -5.36 9.50
C GLU A 55 11.11 -4.96 9.15
N GLU A 56 10.70 -3.74 9.48
CA GLU A 56 9.34 -3.22 9.26
C GLU A 56 9.21 -2.35 8.01
N ILE A 57 10.33 -1.97 7.39
CA ILE A 57 10.35 -1.01 6.28
C ILE A 57 9.49 -1.43 5.08
N TYR A 58 9.35 -2.73 4.83
CA TYR A 58 8.55 -3.24 3.71
C TYR A 58 7.04 -3.19 3.96
N TYR A 59 6.63 -3.00 5.21
CA TYR A 59 5.22 -2.88 5.60
C TYR A 59 4.80 -1.44 5.83
N ALA A 60 5.76 -0.54 6.00
CA ALA A 60 5.50 0.86 6.27
C ALA A 60 4.93 1.56 5.04
N LEU A 61 3.91 2.40 5.25
CA LEU A 61 3.28 3.19 4.20
C LEU A 61 3.39 4.68 4.53
N LEU A 62 3.76 5.49 3.54
CA LEU A 62 3.71 6.95 3.64
C LEU A 62 2.26 7.40 3.80
N ILE A 63 1.96 8.17 4.84
CA ILE A 63 0.63 8.75 5.05
C ILE A 63 0.59 10.25 4.77
N ASP A 64 1.67 10.99 5.07
CA ASP A 64 1.76 12.44 4.80
C ASP A 64 3.17 12.97 5.09
N ARG A 65 3.74 13.77 4.16
CA ARG A 65 5.03 14.49 4.20
C ARG A 65 6.25 13.69 4.63
N GLU A 66 6.28 13.21 5.87
CA GLU A 66 7.36 12.41 6.48
C GLU A 66 6.84 11.40 7.51
N ARG A 67 5.52 11.30 7.67
CA ARG A 67 4.86 10.38 8.59
C ARG A 67 4.57 9.08 7.86
N TRP A 68 4.97 8.01 8.51
CA TRP A 68 4.78 6.64 8.04
C TRP A 68 3.94 5.89 9.04
N VAL A 69 3.05 5.03 8.55
CA VAL A 69 2.33 4.09 9.39
C VAL A 69 2.97 2.71 9.25
N ILE A 70 3.29 2.09 10.39
CA ILE A 70 3.64 0.66 10.48
C ILE A 70 2.35 -0.07 10.89
N PRO A 71 1.65 -0.70 9.94
CA PRO A 71 0.36 -1.34 10.21
C PRO A 71 0.52 -2.54 11.15
N ILE A 72 -0.33 -2.60 12.18
CA ILE A 72 -0.44 -3.77 13.08
C ILE A 72 -1.62 -4.68 12.71
N THR A 73 -2.39 -4.29 11.68
CA THR A 73 -3.51 -5.03 11.11
C THR A 73 -3.06 -5.94 9.96
N ASN A 74 -4.01 -6.62 9.31
CA ASN A 74 -3.72 -7.39 8.10
C ASN A 74 -3.45 -6.50 6.88
N ALA A 75 -3.63 -5.18 6.96
CA ALA A 75 -3.30 -4.24 5.89
C ALA A 75 -1.86 -4.39 5.40
N ARG A 76 -0.95 -4.83 6.29
CA ARG A 76 0.45 -5.09 5.97
C ARG A 76 0.66 -6.14 4.86
N TYR A 77 -0.35 -6.96 4.57
CA TYR A 77 -0.29 -7.97 3.51
C TYR A 77 -0.97 -7.52 2.21
N LEU A 78 -1.39 -6.25 2.10
CA LEU A 78 -1.82 -5.69 0.82
C LEU A 78 -0.63 -5.56 -0.11
N ASN A 79 -0.72 -6.17 -1.28
CA ASN A 79 0.34 -6.09 -2.28
C ASN A 79 0.13 -4.94 -3.26
N HIS A 80 1.20 -4.64 -3.99
CA HIS A 80 1.18 -3.66 -5.06
C HIS A 80 0.51 -4.18 -6.33
N SER A 81 -0.31 -3.34 -6.96
CA SER A 81 -0.67 -3.44 -8.38
C SER A 81 -0.54 -2.10 -9.10
N CYS A 82 -0.08 -2.13 -10.35
CA CYS A 82 -0.09 -0.95 -11.24
C CYS A 82 -1.52 -0.62 -11.75
N ASP A 83 -2.45 -1.56 -11.64
CA ASP A 83 -3.90 -1.36 -11.81
C ASP A 83 -4.61 -1.89 -10.55
N PRO A 84 -4.61 -1.11 -9.45
CA PRO A 84 -5.10 -1.58 -8.16
C PRO A 84 -6.63 -1.60 -8.12
N ASN A 85 -7.20 -2.52 -7.33
CA ASN A 85 -8.64 -2.56 -7.08
C ASN A 85 -9.06 -1.89 -5.76
N CYS A 86 -8.09 -1.40 -4.97
CA CYS A 86 -8.31 -0.62 -3.76
C CYS A 86 -7.51 0.68 -3.76
N LYS A 87 -7.97 1.64 -2.97
CA LYS A 87 -7.23 2.84 -2.57
C LYS A 87 -7.26 3.01 -1.07
N ILE A 88 -6.42 3.90 -0.56
CA ILE A 88 -6.41 4.31 0.84
C ILE A 88 -7.06 5.70 0.93
N ASN A 89 -7.96 5.89 1.89
CA ASN A 89 -8.56 7.20 2.16
C ASN A 89 -7.84 7.93 3.32
N ASP A 90 -8.26 9.15 3.63
CA ASP A 90 -7.67 9.98 4.69
C ASP A 90 -7.78 9.37 6.11
N ASN A 91 -8.70 8.43 6.32
CA ASN A 91 -8.86 7.69 7.58
C ASN A 91 -8.01 6.41 7.63
N LEU A 92 -7.12 6.22 6.66
CA LEU A 92 -6.32 5.00 6.48
C LEU A 92 -7.15 3.74 6.19
N ASP A 93 -8.40 3.90 5.77
CA ASP A 93 -9.23 2.78 5.32
C ASP A 93 -8.83 2.36 3.91
N VAL A 94 -8.83 1.05 3.69
CA VAL A 94 -8.64 0.43 2.39
C VAL A 94 -10.01 0.26 1.76
N VAL A 95 -10.26 0.94 0.65
CA VAL A 95 -11.59 1.05 0.02
C VAL A 95 -11.54 0.52 -1.40
N THR A 96 -12.50 -0.34 -1.77
CA THR A 96 -12.61 -0.87 -3.14
C THR A 96 -12.92 0.24 -4.16
N LEU A 97 -12.20 0.26 -5.28
CA LEU A 97 -12.39 1.19 -6.40
C LEU A 97 -13.42 0.70 -7.41
N ARG A 98 -13.58 -0.63 -7.48
CA ARG A 98 -14.51 -1.34 -8.35
C ARG A 98 -15.09 -2.55 -7.61
N SER A 99 -15.98 -3.30 -8.26
CA SER A 99 -16.37 -4.60 -7.73
C SER A 99 -15.15 -5.55 -7.68
N VAL A 100 -15.06 -6.32 -6.61
CA VAL A 100 -14.00 -7.31 -6.35
C VAL A 100 -14.66 -8.67 -6.11
N ARG A 101 -14.18 -9.72 -6.77
CA ARG A 101 -14.77 -11.07 -6.64
C ARG A 101 -14.28 -11.79 -5.39
N PHE A 102 -15.04 -12.77 -4.94
CA PHE A 102 -14.59 -13.73 -3.93
C PHE A 102 -13.21 -14.31 -4.27
N ASN A 103 -12.31 -14.32 -3.27
CA ASN A 103 -10.90 -14.72 -3.38
C ASN A 103 -10.03 -13.89 -4.35
N GLU A 104 -10.53 -12.81 -4.93
CA GLU A 104 -9.69 -11.88 -5.66
C GLU A 104 -8.76 -11.13 -4.69
N GLU A 105 -7.50 -10.93 -5.09
CA GLU A 105 -6.52 -10.21 -4.29
C GLU A 105 -6.84 -8.73 -4.21
N LEU A 106 -6.81 -8.18 -3.00
CA LEU A 106 -6.95 -6.77 -2.72
C LEU A 106 -5.57 -6.11 -2.88
N THR A 107 -5.49 -5.09 -3.73
CA THR A 107 -4.21 -4.46 -4.08
C THR A 107 -4.32 -2.95 -4.09
N ILE A 108 -3.21 -2.29 -3.77
CA ILE A 108 -3.07 -0.83 -3.79
C ILE A 108 -1.88 -0.43 -4.66
N SER A 109 -1.78 0.84 -5.03
CA SER A 109 -0.51 1.36 -5.57
C SER A 109 0.39 1.80 -4.42
N TYR A 110 1.67 1.44 -4.45
CA TYR A 110 2.64 1.85 -3.43
C TYR A 110 3.33 3.17 -3.78
N ASN A 111 3.29 3.56 -5.06
CA ASN A 111 4.13 4.64 -5.58
C ASN A 111 3.35 5.77 -6.26
N ILE A 112 2.02 5.79 -6.19
CA ILE A 112 1.24 6.93 -6.68
C ILE A 112 1.20 8.01 -5.60
N VAL A 113 1.50 9.24 -6.01
CA VAL A 113 1.39 10.46 -5.22
C VAL A 113 0.66 11.53 -6.02
N HIS A 114 -0.06 12.42 -5.36
CA HIS A 114 -0.76 13.51 -6.03
C HIS A 114 0.17 14.71 -6.27
N GLU A 115 -0.10 15.53 -7.30
CA GLU A 115 0.79 16.63 -7.70
C GLU A 115 1.02 17.73 -6.64
N ASN A 116 0.23 17.74 -5.58
CA ASN A 116 0.33 18.68 -4.46
C ASN A 116 0.95 18.04 -3.22
N GLU A 117 1.33 16.76 -3.29
CA GLU A 117 2.03 16.03 -2.24
C GLU A 117 3.54 16.11 -2.47
N ASP A 118 4.28 16.14 -1.36
CA ASP A 118 5.73 16.02 -1.34
C ASP A 118 6.08 14.76 -0.55
N PRO A 119 6.30 13.62 -1.23
CA PRO A 119 6.65 12.36 -0.58
C PRO A 119 8.14 12.28 -0.18
N GLY A 120 8.92 13.33 -0.46
CA GLY A 120 10.37 13.29 -0.37
C GLY A 120 10.99 12.36 -1.43
N TYR A 121 12.24 11.94 -1.18
CA TYR A 121 12.95 11.04 -2.09
C TYR A 121 12.49 9.60 -1.95
N TRP A 122 12.41 8.92 -3.09
CA TRP A 122 12.23 7.47 -3.14
C TRP A 122 13.34 6.77 -2.37
N ASP A 123 12.97 5.90 -1.44
CA ASP A 123 13.91 5.04 -0.75
C ASP A 123 14.19 3.80 -1.61
N ASN A 124 15.45 3.59 -2.01
CA ASN A 124 15.82 2.42 -2.81
C ASN A 124 15.53 1.08 -2.11
N ARG A 125 15.32 1.06 -0.79
CA ARG A 125 14.87 -0.14 -0.07
C ARG A 125 13.46 -0.57 -0.47
N TRP A 126 12.64 0.33 -1.05
CA TRP A 126 11.35 0.00 -1.65
C TRP A 126 11.42 -0.34 -3.13
N THR A 127 12.63 -0.43 -3.71
CA THR A 127 12.75 -0.82 -5.11
C THR A 127 12.55 -2.32 -5.26
N PHE A 128 11.56 -2.73 -6.07
CA PHE A 128 11.30 -4.15 -6.35
C PHE A 128 10.81 -4.39 -7.78
N LYS A 129 11.01 -5.63 -8.26
CA LYS A 129 10.43 -6.11 -9.51
C LYS A 129 8.94 -6.35 -9.31
N CYS A 130 8.12 -5.64 -10.07
CA CYS A 130 6.66 -5.76 -10.00
C CYS A 130 6.18 -7.06 -10.65
N LEU A 131 5.32 -7.80 -9.94
CA LEU A 131 4.74 -9.07 -10.38
C LEU A 131 3.20 -9.00 -10.51
N CYS A 132 2.61 -7.81 -10.54
CA CYS A 132 1.14 -7.62 -10.54
C CYS A 132 0.44 -8.11 -11.83
N ARG A 133 1.18 -8.20 -12.94
CA ARG A 133 0.68 -8.64 -14.27
C ARG A 133 -0.45 -7.77 -14.86
N ALA A 134 -0.69 -6.57 -14.33
CA ALA A 134 -1.57 -5.60 -14.97
C ALA A 134 -1.08 -5.26 -16.39
N GLU A 135 -1.99 -4.94 -17.30
CA GLU A 135 -1.64 -4.58 -18.69
C GLU A 135 -0.72 -3.36 -18.75
N ASN A 136 -0.86 -2.44 -17.80
CA ASN A 136 -0.06 -1.22 -17.63
C ASN A 136 1.10 -1.40 -16.62
N CYS A 137 1.57 -2.62 -16.38
CA CYS A 137 2.61 -2.89 -15.39
C CYS A 137 3.91 -2.10 -15.67
N GLN A 138 4.42 -1.40 -14.65
CA GLN A 138 5.68 -0.64 -14.71
C GLN A 138 6.93 -1.54 -14.78
N GLY A 139 6.78 -2.83 -14.45
CA GLY A 139 7.88 -3.82 -14.43
C GLY A 139 8.79 -3.69 -13.21
N ILE A 140 9.22 -2.49 -12.85
CA ILE A 140 9.98 -2.17 -11.63
C ILE A 140 9.32 -0.97 -10.96
N ILE A 141 9.16 -1.04 -9.64
CA ILE A 141 8.75 0.10 -8.82
C ILE A 141 10.01 0.66 -8.18
N ASP A 142 10.45 1.84 -8.62
CA ASP A 142 11.71 2.48 -8.23
C ASP A 142 11.61 4.01 -8.05
N LYS A 143 10.39 4.55 -8.11
CA LYS A 143 10.11 5.99 -8.03
C LYS A 143 8.63 6.24 -7.76
N TYR A 144 8.33 7.44 -7.30
CA TYR A 144 6.96 7.95 -7.27
C TYR A 144 6.48 8.33 -8.67
N ILE A 145 5.19 8.12 -8.92
CA ILE A 145 4.47 8.52 -10.13
C ILE A 145 3.22 9.31 -9.73
N ILE A 146 2.71 10.12 -10.66
CA ILE A 146 1.40 10.76 -10.54
C ILE A 146 0.31 9.87 -11.16
N PRO A 147 -0.99 10.12 -10.91
CA PRO A 147 -2.07 9.21 -11.32
C PRO A 147 -2.15 8.90 -12.83
N ASN A 148 -1.58 9.74 -13.68
CA ASN A 148 -1.50 9.50 -15.14
C ASN A 148 -0.30 8.60 -15.55
N GLY A 149 0.45 8.06 -14.58
CA GLY A 149 1.60 7.19 -14.79
C GLY A 149 2.92 7.91 -15.09
N GLN A 150 2.93 9.24 -15.19
CA GLN A 150 4.18 9.97 -15.36
C GLN A 150 4.99 10.00 -14.05
N PRO A 151 6.33 10.02 -14.11
CA PRO A 151 7.16 10.25 -12.94
C PRO A 151 6.73 11.50 -12.18
N TRP A 152 6.63 11.41 -10.86
CA TRP A 152 6.49 12.60 -10.04
C TRP A 152 7.79 13.41 -10.11
N ILE A 153 7.66 14.71 -10.35
CA ILE A 153 8.78 15.65 -10.41
C ILE A 153 8.52 16.69 -9.33
N SER A 154 9.46 16.84 -8.40
CA SER A 154 9.39 17.88 -7.37
C SER A 154 9.29 19.25 -8.04
N LYS A 155 8.23 20.00 -7.75
CA LYS A 155 8.04 21.36 -8.27
C LYS A 155 9.07 22.37 -7.74
N ASN A 156 9.91 22.00 -6.76
CA ASN A 156 10.80 22.91 -6.03
C ASN A 156 12.28 22.45 -5.90
N GLN A 157 12.75 21.45 -6.66
CA GLN A 157 14.14 20.97 -6.57
C GLN A 157 14.89 21.02 -7.90
N ASP A 158 15.16 22.22 -8.41
CA ASP A 158 16.08 22.42 -9.53
C ASP A 158 17.57 22.16 -9.16
N ASN A 159 17.90 21.83 -7.90
CA ASN A 159 19.30 21.76 -7.43
C ASN A 159 19.66 20.57 -6.53
N PHE A 160 18.82 19.55 -6.39
CA PHE A 160 19.19 18.39 -5.58
C PHE A 160 19.71 17.24 -6.44
N VAL A 161 21.00 16.94 -6.30
CA VAL A 161 21.61 15.72 -6.82
C VAL A 161 21.45 14.66 -5.73
N PRO A 162 20.67 13.58 -5.94
CA PRO A 162 20.59 12.51 -4.95
C PRO A 162 22.01 11.95 -4.71
N PRO A 163 22.37 11.61 -3.46
CA PRO A 163 23.61 10.89 -3.22
C PRO A 163 23.57 9.64 -4.11
N LEU A 164 24.65 9.43 -4.87
CA LEU A 164 24.80 8.26 -5.73
C LEU A 164 24.45 7.00 -4.92
N PRO A 165 23.72 6.03 -5.50
CA PRO A 165 23.39 4.82 -4.78
C PRO A 165 24.67 4.19 -4.26
N ILE A 166 24.74 3.97 -2.94
CA ILE A 166 25.78 3.13 -2.36
C ILE A 166 25.45 1.72 -2.87
N ILE A 167 26.18 1.30 -3.90
CA ILE A 167 26.21 -0.09 -4.34
C ILE A 167 26.96 -0.83 -3.22
N ILE A 168 26.20 -1.53 -2.38
CA ILE A 168 26.68 -2.61 -1.51
C ILE A 168 26.26 -3.95 -2.12
#